data_AF-A0A2P8K6I2-F1
#
_entry.id   AF-A0A2P8K6I2-F1
#
_cell.length_a   1.000
_cell.length_b   1.000
_cell.length_c   1.000
_cell.angle_alpha   90.00
_cell.angle_beta   90.00
_cell.angle_gamma   90.00
#
_symmetry.space_group_name_H-M   'P 1'
#
loop_
_entity.id
_entity.type
_entity.pdbx_description
1 polymer ?
#
loop_
_entity_poly.entity_id
_entity_poly.type
_entity_poly.pdbx_seq_one_letter_code
_entity_poly.pdbx_strand_id
1 'polypeptide(L)' 'MEWWVKKVQDNASASLCRVVLQSGALEMIAEIEACRLRLREGDKLTPLADARYCLNNNPTQTLK' A
#
# COMPACT_ATOMS: atom_id res chain seq x y z
N MET A 1 1.79 -5.70 11.29
CA MET A 1 1.15 -4.40 11.60
C MET A 1 0.24 -4.03 10.45
N GLU A 2 -0.96 -3.55 10.72
CA GLU A 2 -1.91 -3.12 9.69
C GLU A 2 -1.69 -1.64 9.37
N TRP A 3 -1.78 -1.30 8.09
CA TRP A 3 -1.60 0.07 7.60
C TRP A 3 -2.81 0.55 6.82
N TRP A 4 -3.05 1.86 6.85
CA TRP A 4 -4.02 2.53 6.00
C TRP A 4 -3.31 3.50 5.08
N VAL A 5 -3.69 3.50 3.81
CA VAL A 5 -3.19 4.45 2.83
C VAL A 5 -3.83 5.81 3.11
N LYS A 6 -3.01 6.78 3.54
CA LYS A 6 -3.45 8.14 3.84
C LYS A 6 -3.36 9.04 2.62
N LYS A 7 -2.30 8.88 1.83
CA LYS A 7 -2.06 9.64 0.58
C LYS A 7 -1.39 8.76 -0.46
N VAL A 8 -1.72 9.01 -1.72
CA VAL A 8 -1.15 8.32 -2.87
C VAL A 8 -0.54 9.35 -3.81
N GLN A 9 0.74 9.19 -4.10
CA GLN A 9 1.37 9.88 -5.21
C GLN A 9 1.43 8.91 -6.39
N ASP A 10 0.42 9.01 -7.26
CA ASP A 10 0.36 8.25 -8.49
C ASP A 10 1.34 8.84 -9.50
N ASN A 11 2.17 8.00 -10.08
CA ASN A 11 3.05 8.38 -11.17
C ASN A 11 2.68 7.46 -12.33
N ALA A 12 1.85 7.97 -13.25
CA ALA A 12 1.15 7.17 -14.27
C ALA A 12 2.06 6.36 -15.21
N SER A 13 3.37 6.61 -15.18
CA SER A 13 4.40 5.92 -15.97
C SER A 13 5.31 4.99 -15.14
N ALA A 14 5.17 4.95 -13.81
CA ALA A 14 6.05 4.18 -12.93
C ALA A 14 5.38 2.90 -12.43
N SER A 15 6.15 1.81 -12.40
CA SER A 15 5.78 0.55 -11.72
C SER A 15 5.71 0.68 -10.19
N LEU A 16 6.22 1.79 -9.67
CA LEU A 16 6.32 2.11 -8.25
C LEU A 16 5.40 3.28 -7.92
N CYS A 17 4.63 3.13 -6.85
CA CYS A 17 3.81 4.19 -6.28
C CYS A 17 4.37 4.61 -4.93
N ARG A 18 4.40 5.91 -4.66
CA ARG A 18 4.78 6.44 -3.35
C ARG A 18 3.54 6.72 -2.53
N VAL A 19 3.48 6.18 -1.32
CA VAL A 19 2.32 6.31 -0.44
C VAL A 19 2.71 6.79 0.94
N VAL A 20 1.79 7.48 1.59
CA VAL A 20 1.84 7.72 3.03
C VAL A 20 0.97 6.68 3.70
N LEU A 21 1.55 5.87 4.58
CA LEU A 21 0.89 4.86 5.38
C LEU A 21 0.70 5.36 6.80
N GLN A 22 -0.46 5.03 7.39
CA GLN A 22 -0.77 5.35 8.78
C GLN A 22 -1.16 4.10 9.56
N SER A 23 -0.65 3.97 10.79
CA SER A 23 -1.05 2.95 11.75
C SER A 23 -1.16 3.58 13.14
N GLY A 24 -2.39 3.87 13.58
CA GLY A 24 -2.62 4.66 14.78
C GLY A 24 -1.99 6.06 14.66
N ALA A 25 -1.05 6.36 15.56
CA ALA A 25 -0.29 7.61 15.58
C ALA A 25 1.00 7.58 14.73
N LEU A 26 1.35 6.43 14.14
CA LEU A 26 2.54 6.28 13.30
C LEU A 26 2.21 6.61 11.85
N GLU A 27 3.10 7.37 11.21
CA GLU A 27 3.05 7.65 9.77
C GLU A 27 4.38 7.30 9.12
N MET A 28 4.32 6.74 7.91
CA MET A 28 5.49 6.30 7.15
C MET A 28 5.31 6.63 5.67
N ILE A 29 6.39 6.98 4.99
CA ILE A 29 6.42 7.08 3.53
C ILE A 29 7.02 5.79 2.99
N ALA A 30 6.33 5.13 2.06
CA ALA A 30 6.78 3.90 1.43
C ALA A 30 6.72 4.03 -0.10
N GLU A 31 7.60 3.29 -0.77
CA GLU A 31 7.50 3.01 -2.20
C GLU A 31 7.01 1.57 -2.34
N ILE A 32 5.92 1.39 -3.09
CA ILE A 32 5.25 0.10 -3.25
C ILE A 32 5.28 -0.27 -4.72
N GLU A 33 5.68 -1.51 -5.02
CA GLU A 33 5.58 -2.09 -6.33
C GLU A 33 4.13 -2.55 -6.56
N ALA A 34 3.34 -1.68 -7.17
CA ALA A 34 1.91 -1.86 -7.38
C ALA A 34 1.58 -2.10 -8.86
N CYS A 35 2.43 -2.83 -9.58
CA CYS A 35 2.45 -3.03 -11.05
C CYS A 35 1.08 -3.26 -11.74
N ARG A 36 0.01 -3.62 -11.01
CA ARG A 36 -1.35 -3.80 -11.54
C ARG A 36 -2.48 -3.26 -10.64
N LEU A 37 -2.19 -2.78 -9.43
CA LEU A 37 -3.21 -2.40 -8.44
C LEU A 37 -3.15 -0.88 -8.22
N ARG A 38 -4.26 -0.18 -8.50
CA ARG A 38 -4.38 1.24 -8.15
C ARG A 38 -4.70 1.35 -6.67
N LEU A 39 -3.71 1.74 -5.88
CA LEU A 39 -3.89 2.14 -4.49
C LEU A 39 -4.70 3.44 -4.42
N ARG A 40 -5.55 3.53 -3.39
CA ARG A 40 -6.37 4.70 -3.10
C ARG A 40 -6.27 5.06 -1.63
N GLU A 41 -6.53 6.32 -1.33
CA GLU A 41 -6.67 6.76 0.06
C GLU A 41 -7.81 5.99 0.74
N GLY A 42 -7.56 5.55 1.97
CA GLY A 42 -8.46 4.70 2.75
C GLY A 42 -8.22 3.19 2.59
N ASP A 43 -7.46 2.75 1.58
CA ASP A 43 -7.15 1.33 1.41
C ASP A 43 -6.40 0.76 2.62
N LYS A 44 -6.78 -0.45 3.03
CA LYS A 44 -6.13 -1.18 4.11
C LYS A 44 -5.07 -2.13 3.54
N LEU A 45 -3.87 -2.08 4.10
CA LEU A 45 -2.79 -3.03 3.82
C LEU A 45 -2.64 -3.96 5.01
N THR A 46 -2.97 -5.23 4.80
CA THR A 46 -2.87 -6.28 5.82
C THR A 46 -1.60 -7.11 5.55
N PRO A 47 -0.73 -7.29 6.55
CA PRO A 47 0.57 -7.94 6.35
C PRO A 47 0.42 -9.41 6.00
N LEU A 48 1.28 -9.89 5.10
CA LEU A 48 1.51 -11.29 4.80
C LEU A 48 2.94 -11.67 5.27
N ALA A 49 3.77 -12.20 4.38
CA ALA A 49 5.19 -12.53 4.61
C ALA A 49 6.09 -11.76 3.63
N ASP A 50 7.39 -11.65 3.94
CA ASP A 50 8.41 -11.05 3.07
C ASP A 50 8.11 -9.62 2.58
N ALA A 51 7.63 -8.78 3.49
CA ALA A 51 7.17 -7.41 3.21
C ALA A 51 6.01 -7.32 2.21
N ARG A 52 5.28 -8.41 1.97
CA ARG A 52 4.07 -8.39 1.15
C ARG A 52 2.86 -8.04 1.98
N TYR A 53 1.91 -7.37 1.35
CA TYR A 53 0.64 -6.98 1.94
C TYR A 53 -0.50 -7.36 1.02
N CYS A 54 -1.64 -7.76 1.58
CA CYS A 54 -2.89 -7.87 0.83
C CYS A 54 -3.71 -6.57 0.95
N LEU A 55 -4.33 -6.20 -0.15
CA LEU A 55 -5.16 -5.01 -0.26
C LEU A 55 -6.58 -5.31 0.22
N ASN A 56 -7.08 -4.51 1.17
CA ASN A 56 -8.45 -4.60 1.68
C ASN A 56 -8.85 -6.02 2.14
N ASN A 57 -7.89 -6.75 2.73
CA ASN A 57 -8.01 -8.16 3.14
C ASN A 57 -8.31 -9.14 1.99
N ASN A 58 -8.08 -8.76 0.74
CA ASN A 58 -8.24 -9.64 -0.41
C ASN A 58 -6.89 -10.34 -0.72
N PRO A 59 -6.74 -11.63 -0.43
CA PRO A 59 -5.47 -12.35 -0.61
C PRO A 59 -5.05 -12.51 -2.08
N THR A 60 -5.95 -12.26 -3.03
CA THR A 60 -5.63 -12.28 -4.46
C THR A 60 -5.03 -10.97 -4.97
N GLN A 61 -5.11 -9.90 -4.17
CA GLN A 61 -4.56 -8.58 -4.47
C GLN A 61 -3.38 -8.29 -3.53
N THR A 62 -2.18 -8.65 -3.97
CA THR A 62 -0.97 -8.49 -3.17
C THR A 62 -0.04 -7.43 -3.74
N LEU A 63 0.67 -6.77 -2.83
CA LEU A 63 1.63 -5.69 -3.08
C LEU A 63 2.93 -5.99 -2.31
N LYS A 64 4.03 -5.38 -2.71
CA LYS A 64 5.32 -5.47 -2.03
C LYS A 64 5.96 -4.10 -1.88
#